data_AF-A0AAV4T1U8-F1
#
_entry.id   AF-A0AAV4T1U8-F1
#
_cell.length_a   1.000
_cell.length_b   1.000
_cell.length_c   1.000
_cell.angle_alpha   90.00
_cell.angle_beta   90.00
_cell.angle_gamma   90.00
#
_symmetry.space_group_name_H-M   'P 1'
#
loop_
_entity.id
_entity.type
_entity.pdbx_description
1 polymer ?
#
loop_
_entity_poly.entity_id
_entity_poly.type
_entity_poly.pdbx_seq_one_letter_code
_entity_poly.pdbx_strand_id
1 'polypeptide(L)'
;MPPISLYETCLDRIIELIKVKHWSEERENPFSRLPSRIVELLVEVCGTSQKIRKFSYFRMLLRSGKLRQLKLCFPVIFIDTCMVLPQMLTEKGCMNITVLELDRNFKNRRNAWLEKLLQKLPLLESLSVQTLFNPRALKDCKRLKSVKVIRIFSCGEFLYDAVDTLSHMKDLEEFDILQYTTQRISNAIFLKVVKLLNNHDKLTSLRFTDSSRAAHHIMANNIRGRHPRYGLRKCSWTIGIGSFEDITALKLSFLQRIVSSVLLFPFVEELEILVLSDDCFEYLKELKHLRSLKMYFNRHSTYQLDFSFLSGIGGQLRHLCIISFKEIPVNAIS
;
A
#
# COMPACT_ATOMS: atom_id res chain seq x y z
N MET A 1 -35.52 -5.71 -13.01
CA MET A 1 -34.36 -4.80 -13.06
C MET A 1 -34.88 -3.38 -12.92
N PRO A 2 -34.32 -2.54 -12.04
CA PRO A 2 -34.71 -1.14 -11.97
C PRO A 2 -34.43 -0.45 -13.33
N PRO A 3 -35.27 0.51 -13.76
CA PRO A 3 -35.06 1.23 -15.01
C PRO A 3 -33.75 2.03 -14.95
N ILE A 4 -32.98 1.99 -16.04
CA ILE A 4 -31.74 2.77 -16.19
C ILE A 4 -32.09 4.25 -16.07
N SER A 5 -31.36 4.98 -15.23
CA SER A 5 -31.58 6.40 -15.06
C SER A 5 -31.21 7.18 -16.32
N LEU A 6 -31.81 8.36 -16.49
CA LEU A 6 -31.40 9.29 -17.55
C LEU A 6 -29.90 9.62 -17.45
N TYR A 7 -29.39 9.74 -16.22
CA TYR A 7 -27.99 10.01 -15.95
C TYR A 7 -27.07 8.90 -16.50
N GLU A 8 -27.36 7.64 -16.21
CA GLU A 8 -26.60 6.50 -16.72
C GLU A 8 -26.69 6.41 -18.25
N THR A 9 -27.87 6.67 -18.82
CA THR A 9 -28.06 6.71 -20.28
C THR A 9 -27.20 7.80 -20.93
N CYS A 10 -27.10 8.99 -20.32
CA CYS A 10 -26.24 10.07 -20.78
C CYS A 10 -24.76 9.72 -20.69
N LEU A 11 -24.32 9.10 -19.59
CA LEU A 11 -22.94 8.65 -19.43
C LEU A 11 -22.56 7.62 -20.50
N ASP A 12 -23.41 6.62 -20.72
CA ASP A 12 -23.21 5.62 -21.77
C ASP A 12 -23.09 6.29 -23.15
N ARG A 13 -23.95 7.26 -23.44
CA ARG A 13 -23.87 7.99 -24.71
C ARG A 13 -22.57 8.79 -24.86
N ILE A 14 -22.12 9.47 -23.80
CA ILE A 14 -20.83 10.19 -23.79
C ILE A 14 -19.69 9.21 -24.03
N ILE A 15 -19.72 8.04 -23.40
CA ILE A 15 -18.72 6.99 -23.55
C ILE A 15 -18.64 6.50 -25.00
N GLU A 16 -19.78 6.27 -25.66
CA GLU A 16 -19.81 5.90 -27.08
C GLU A 16 -19.22 7.00 -27.97
N LEU A 17 -19.51 8.27 -27.68
CA LEU A 17 -18.93 9.41 -28.39
C LEU A 17 -17.40 9.54 -28.19
N ILE A 18 -16.92 9.23 -26.99
CA ILE A 18 -15.48 9.16 -26.69
C ILE A 18 -14.80 8.07 -27.54
N LYS A 19 -15.43 6.89 -27.68
CA LYS A 19 -14.88 5.75 -28.44
C LYS A 19 -14.72 6.07 -29.92
N VAL A 20 -15.68 6.76 -30.52
CA VAL A 20 -15.61 7.18 -31.93
C VAL A 20 -14.79 8.45 -32.11
N LYS A 21 -14.12 8.93 -31.05
CA LYS A 21 -13.29 10.15 -31.04
C LYS A 21 -14.06 11.38 -31.55
N HIS A 22 -15.34 11.49 -31.23
CA HIS A 22 -16.20 12.55 -31.74
C HIS A 22 -15.61 13.96 -31.56
N TRP A 23 -14.92 14.18 -30.44
CA TRP A 23 -14.33 15.48 -30.09
C TRP A 23 -12.83 15.60 -30.36
N SER A 24 -12.18 14.66 -31.08
CA SER A 24 -10.71 14.68 -31.20
C SER A 24 -10.12 15.87 -31.95
N GLU A 25 -10.95 16.58 -32.71
CA GLU A 25 -10.56 17.73 -33.53
C GLU A 25 -11.03 19.08 -32.94
N GLU A 26 -11.73 19.05 -31.79
CA GLU A 26 -12.19 20.30 -31.18
C GLU A 26 -11.02 21.14 -30.64
N ARG A 27 -11.06 22.46 -30.93
CA ARG A 27 -10.10 23.43 -30.40
C ARG A 27 -10.13 23.50 -28.89
N GLU A 28 -11.32 23.44 -28.30
CA GLU A 28 -11.51 23.44 -26.86
C GLU A 28 -11.89 22.06 -26.38
N ASN A 29 -11.35 21.67 -25.22
CA ASN A 29 -11.68 20.38 -24.62
C ASN A 29 -13.04 20.47 -23.90
N PRO A 30 -14.13 19.83 -24.37
CA PRO A 30 -15.45 19.91 -23.75
C PRO A 30 -15.46 19.48 -22.28
N PHE A 31 -14.59 18.54 -21.90
CA PHE A 31 -14.49 18.05 -20.53
C PHE A 31 -13.87 19.08 -19.57
N SER A 32 -13.22 20.13 -20.08
CA SER A 32 -12.66 21.20 -19.25
C SER A 32 -13.73 22.08 -18.58
N ARG A 33 -14.97 22.04 -19.07
CA ARG A 33 -16.10 22.79 -18.48
C ARG A 33 -16.92 21.95 -17.50
N LEU A 34 -16.67 20.64 -17.44
CA LEU A 34 -17.40 19.75 -16.55
C LEU A 34 -16.87 19.82 -15.10
N PRO A 35 -17.72 19.50 -14.10
CA PRO A 35 -17.27 19.28 -12.74
C PRO A 35 -16.27 18.12 -12.65
N SER A 36 -15.26 18.24 -11.78
CA SER A 36 -14.24 17.21 -11.54
C SER A 36 -14.83 15.82 -11.32
N ARG A 37 -15.88 15.72 -10.50
CA ARG A 37 -16.55 14.45 -10.18
C ARG A 37 -17.09 13.73 -11.42
N ILE A 38 -17.57 14.47 -12.42
CA ILE A 38 -18.09 13.87 -13.66
C ILE A 38 -16.95 13.36 -14.53
N VAL A 39 -15.86 14.13 -14.64
CA VAL A 39 -14.68 13.71 -15.41
C VAL A 39 -14.03 12.48 -14.78
N GLU A 40 -13.93 12.44 -13.46
CA GLU A 40 -13.40 11.30 -12.70
C GLU A 40 -14.25 10.04 -12.91
N LEU A 41 -15.57 10.17 -12.82
CA LEU A 41 -16.50 9.07 -13.11
C LEU A 41 -16.34 8.56 -14.55
N LEU A 42 -16.23 9.46 -15.53
CA LEU A 42 -16.00 9.08 -16.92
C LEU A 42 -14.68 8.32 -17.09
N VAL A 43 -13.60 8.74 -16.42
CA VAL A 43 -12.32 8.01 -16.44
C VAL A 43 -12.46 6.62 -15.83
N GLU A 44 -13.14 6.50 -14.69
CA GLU A 44 -13.35 5.24 -13.98
C GLU A 44 -14.18 4.24 -14.80
N VAL A 45 -15.33 4.68 -15.33
CA VAL A 45 -16.20 3.84 -16.17
C VAL A 45 -15.47 3.45 -17.45
N CYS A 46 -14.74 4.38 -18.09
CA CYS A 46 -13.94 4.05 -19.26
C CYS A 46 -12.81 3.06 -18.92
N GLY A 47 -12.17 3.18 -17.76
CA GLY A 47 -11.04 2.34 -17.34
C GLY A 47 -11.44 0.91 -16.97
N THR A 48 -12.64 0.72 -16.45
CA THR A 48 -13.20 -0.59 -16.06
C THR A 48 -13.97 -1.27 -17.18
N SER A 49 -14.46 -0.51 -18.16
CA SER A 49 -15.21 -1.06 -19.29
C SER A 49 -14.32 -1.92 -20.19
N GLN A 50 -14.63 -3.22 -20.26
CA GLN A 50 -14.00 -4.14 -21.23
C GLN A 50 -14.16 -3.69 -22.69
N LYS A 51 -15.13 -2.80 -22.96
CA LYS A 51 -15.42 -2.23 -24.27
C LYS A 51 -14.44 -1.12 -24.67
N ILE A 52 -13.66 -0.57 -23.74
CA ILE A 52 -12.68 0.51 -24.00
C ILE A 52 -11.28 -0.03 -23.77
N ARG A 53 -10.65 -0.51 -24.85
CA ARG A 53 -9.29 -1.08 -24.78
C ARG A 53 -8.18 -0.10 -25.16
N LYS A 54 -8.50 1.03 -25.82
CA LYS A 54 -7.48 1.99 -26.27
C LYS A 54 -7.36 3.15 -25.30
N PHE A 55 -6.18 3.29 -24.71
CA PHE A 55 -5.85 4.40 -23.83
C PHE A 55 -5.94 5.77 -24.52
N SER A 56 -5.83 5.82 -25.85
CA SER A 56 -5.96 7.06 -26.61
C SER A 56 -7.34 7.72 -26.50
N TYR A 57 -8.38 6.96 -26.13
CA TYR A 57 -9.72 7.49 -25.89
C TYR A 57 -9.80 8.37 -24.63
N PHE A 58 -8.89 8.17 -23.67
CA PHE A 58 -8.87 8.92 -22.41
C PHE A 58 -8.20 10.29 -22.57
N ARG A 59 -7.57 10.57 -23.71
CA ARG A 59 -6.72 11.76 -23.92
C ARG A 59 -7.41 13.06 -23.49
N MET A 60 -8.67 13.23 -23.89
CA MET A 60 -9.41 14.46 -23.62
C MET A 60 -9.83 14.56 -22.15
N LEU A 61 -10.23 13.45 -21.53
CA LEU A 61 -10.52 13.41 -20.09
C LEU A 61 -9.28 13.77 -19.26
N LEU A 62 -8.12 13.18 -19.60
CA LEU A 62 -6.84 13.43 -18.92
C LEU A 62 -6.35 14.87 -19.11
N ARG A 63 -6.65 15.48 -20.27
CA ARG A 63 -6.28 16.88 -20.58
C ARG A 63 -7.31 17.91 -20.11
N SER A 64 -8.38 17.51 -19.43
CA SER A 64 -9.42 18.43 -18.96
C SER A 64 -8.91 19.43 -17.92
N GLY A 65 -7.84 19.09 -17.19
CA GLY A 65 -7.37 19.84 -16.02
C GLY A 65 -8.27 19.71 -14.79
N LYS A 66 -9.32 18.87 -14.87
CA LYS A 66 -10.33 18.70 -13.81
C LYS A 66 -10.08 17.51 -12.90
N LEU A 67 -9.15 16.61 -13.25
CA LEU A 67 -8.88 15.42 -12.45
C LEU A 67 -8.17 15.76 -11.15
N ARG A 68 -8.74 15.33 -10.03
CA ARG A 68 -8.08 15.29 -8.72
C ARG A 68 -7.67 13.87 -8.36
N GLN A 69 -8.44 12.89 -8.80
CA GLN A 69 -8.14 11.47 -8.63
C GLN A 69 -7.90 10.81 -9.98
N LEU A 70 -6.80 10.10 -10.11
CA LEU A 70 -6.50 9.25 -11.25
C LEU A 70 -6.32 7.82 -10.78
N LYS A 71 -7.39 7.03 -10.94
CA LYS A 71 -7.41 5.60 -10.63
C LYS A 71 -7.45 4.82 -11.94
N LEU A 72 -6.36 4.13 -12.24
CA LEU A 72 -6.22 3.34 -13.45
C LEU A 72 -6.02 1.88 -13.05
N CYS A 73 -7.12 1.14 -13.10
CA CYS A 73 -7.09 -0.32 -13.05
C CYS A 73 -6.98 -0.83 -14.48
N PHE A 74 -5.84 -1.43 -14.82
CA PHE A 74 -5.56 -1.87 -16.20
C PHE A 74 -5.69 -3.38 -16.32
N PRO A 75 -6.90 -3.94 -16.53
CA PRO A 75 -7.02 -5.37 -16.73
C PRO A 75 -6.29 -5.81 -18.01
N VAL A 76 -6.29 -5.00 -19.08
CA VAL A 76 -5.74 -5.40 -20.40
C VAL A 76 -5.32 -4.18 -21.27
N ILE A 77 -4.27 -3.43 -20.93
CA ILE A 77 -3.75 -2.39 -21.87
C ILE A 77 -2.27 -2.57 -22.19
N PHE A 78 -1.90 -2.60 -23.48
CA PHE A 78 -0.55 -2.85 -23.99
C PHE A 78 0.50 -1.82 -23.52
N ILE A 79 1.79 -2.21 -23.69
CA ILE A 79 3.01 -1.43 -23.43
C ILE A 79 2.92 0.02 -23.92
N ASP A 80 2.18 0.27 -25.00
CA ASP A 80 1.96 1.60 -25.59
C ASP A 80 1.43 2.64 -24.59
N THR A 81 0.65 2.20 -23.59
CA THR A 81 0.09 3.13 -22.58
C THR A 81 1.15 3.70 -21.66
N CYS A 82 2.21 2.94 -21.33
CA CYS A 82 3.34 3.43 -20.54
C CYS A 82 4.07 4.59 -21.23
N MET A 83 4.13 4.55 -22.57
CA MET A 83 4.82 5.56 -23.39
C MET A 83 3.93 6.77 -23.62
N VAL A 84 2.63 6.54 -23.80
CA VAL A 84 1.66 7.58 -24.16
C VAL A 84 1.15 8.35 -22.94
N LEU A 85 1.03 7.71 -21.78
CA LEU A 85 0.47 8.33 -20.58
C LEU A 85 1.26 9.56 -20.11
N PRO A 86 2.61 9.55 -20.02
CA PRO A 86 3.39 10.77 -19.74
C PRO A 86 3.19 11.89 -20.76
N GLN A 87 3.01 11.54 -22.04
CA GLN A 87 2.76 12.51 -23.11
C GLN A 87 1.33 13.07 -23.06
N MET A 88 0.36 12.30 -22.56
CA MET A 88 -1.02 12.72 -22.40
C MET A 88 -1.23 13.56 -21.15
N LEU A 89 -0.47 13.27 -20.12
CA LEU A 89 -0.40 13.99 -18.86
C LEU A 89 0.42 15.29 -18.97
N THR A 90 0.36 15.95 -20.13
CA THR A 90 0.95 17.27 -20.40
C THR A 90 0.50 18.28 -19.33
N GLU A 91 1.46 19.07 -18.86
CA GLU A 91 1.52 19.80 -17.59
C GLU A 91 0.23 20.36 -16.98
N LYS A 92 -0.75 20.86 -17.75
CA LYS A 92 -2.00 21.39 -17.18
C LYS A 92 -2.98 20.33 -16.67
N GLY A 93 -2.97 19.12 -17.24
CA GLY A 93 -3.95 18.07 -16.91
C GLY A 93 -3.78 17.48 -15.50
N CYS A 94 -2.56 17.54 -14.97
CA CYS A 94 -2.10 16.70 -13.86
C CYS A 94 -1.76 17.48 -12.61
N MET A 95 -1.60 18.81 -12.73
CA MET A 95 -1.23 19.69 -11.61
C MET A 95 -2.20 19.59 -10.44
N ASN A 96 -3.45 19.20 -10.70
CA ASN A 96 -4.51 19.12 -9.69
C ASN A 96 -4.68 17.72 -9.08
N ILE A 97 -3.89 16.72 -9.51
CA ILE A 97 -4.00 15.36 -9.01
C ILE A 97 -3.49 15.30 -7.57
N THR A 98 -4.36 14.87 -6.66
CA THR A 98 -4.07 14.60 -5.25
C THR A 98 -4.02 13.10 -4.96
N VAL A 99 -4.66 12.26 -5.78
CA VAL A 99 -4.67 10.79 -5.62
C VAL A 99 -4.26 10.13 -6.93
N LEU A 100 -3.22 9.30 -6.87
CA LEU A 100 -2.77 8.47 -7.98
C LEU A 100 -2.80 6.99 -7.58
N GLU A 101 -3.62 6.20 -8.27
CA GLU A 101 -3.73 4.76 -8.08
C GLU A 101 -3.50 4.03 -9.41
N LEU A 102 -2.48 3.19 -9.46
CA LEU A 102 -2.06 2.46 -10.66
C LEU A 102 -2.00 0.96 -10.33
N ASP A 103 -3.09 0.27 -10.63
CA ASP A 103 -3.21 -1.18 -10.42
C ASP A 103 -2.70 -1.93 -11.66
N ARG A 104 -1.36 -2.09 -11.71
CA ARG A 104 -0.71 -3.05 -12.62
C ARG A 104 0.69 -3.46 -12.19
N ASN A 105 0.95 -4.76 -12.35
CA ASN A 105 2.28 -5.35 -12.27
C ASN A 105 3.09 -5.02 -13.55
N PHE A 106 3.64 -3.80 -13.63
CA PHE A 106 4.71 -3.54 -14.60
C PHE A 106 5.90 -4.41 -14.17
N LYS A 107 6.22 -5.45 -14.95
CA LYS A 107 7.34 -6.39 -14.73
C LYS A 107 8.44 -5.73 -13.91
N ASN A 108 8.75 -6.25 -12.72
CA ASN A 108 9.72 -5.84 -11.67
C ASN A 108 10.93 -4.96 -12.07
N ARG A 109 10.69 -3.87 -12.78
CA ARG A 109 11.69 -2.97 -13.33
C ARG A 109 11.27 -1.58 -12.91
N ARG A 110 12.29 -0.82 -12.53
CA ARG A 110 12.15 0.58 -12.20
C ARG A 110 11.46 1.33 -13.34
N ASN A 111 10.40 2.03 -12.99
CA ASN A 111 9.51 2.64 -13.95
C ASN A 111 9.85 4.13 -14.12
N ALA A 112 10.73 4.43 -15.08
CA ALA A 112 11.20 5.79 -15.36
C ALA A 112 10.08 6.75 -15.80
N TRP A 113 9.01 6.24 -16.41
CA TRP A 113 7.89 7.11 -16.80
C TRP A 113 7.08 7.53 -15.58
N LEU A 114 6.88 6.63 -14.62
CA LEU A 114 6.23 6.94 -13.35
C LEU A 114 7.03 7.99 -12.59
N GLU A 115 8.37 7.87 -12.57
CA GLU A 115 9.24 8.88 -11.96
C GLU A 115 9.03 10.28 -12.56
N LYS A 116 9.00 10.37 -13.89
CA LYS A 116 8.72 11.65 -14.59
C LYS A 116 7.32 12.18 -14.30
N LEU A 117 6.33 11.30 -14.14
CA LEU A 117 4.99 11.69 -13.77
C LEU A 117 4.96 12.26 -12.35
N LEU A 118 5.51 11.53 -11.37
CA LEU A 118 5.52 11.95 -9.95
C LEU A 118 6.16 13.33 -9.75
N GLN A 119 7.23 13.62 -10.49
CA GLN A 119 7.87 14.95 -10.48
C GLN A 119 6.95 16.10 -10.93
N LYS A 120 5.87 15.79 -11.65
CA LYS A 120 4.88 16.77 -12.13
C LYS A 120 3.62 16.84 -11.26
N LEU A 121 3.56 16.13 -10.12
CA LEU A 121 2.41 16.08 -9.24
C LEU A 121 2.70 16.75 -7.87
N PRO A 122 2.90 18.08 -7.82
CA PRO A 122 3.26 18.76 -6.57
C PRO A 122 2.15 18.71 -5.51
N LEU A 123 0.90 18.47 -5.92
CA LEU A 123 -0.26 18.38 -5.04
C LEU A 123 -0.58 16.95 -4.60
N LEU A 124 0.25 15.96 -4.95
CA LEU A 124 -0.01 14.56 -4.64
C LEU A 124 -0.06 14.34 -3.12
N GLU A 125 -1.16 13.75 -2.64
CA GLU A 125 -1.40 13.41 -1.24
C GLU A 125 -1.38 11.89 -1.02
N SER A 126 -1.82 11.11 -2.01
CA SER A 126 -1.83 9.65 -1.92
C SER A 126 -1.34 8.99 -3.20
N LEU A 127 -0.37 8.09 -3.05
CA LEU A 127 0.18 7.25 -4.10
C LEU A 127 -0.09 5.78 -3.79
N SER A 128 -0.70 5.06 -4.73
CA SER A 128 -0.80 3.60 -4.69
C SER A 128 -0.38 3.00 -6.03
N VAL A 129 0.66 2.17 -6.04
CA VAL A 129 1.19 1.60 -7.28
C VAL A 129 1.62 0.15 -7.09
N GLN A 130 1.56 -0.64 -8.18
CA GLN A 130 2.05 -2.02 -8.22
C GLN A 130 3.39 -2.18 -8.96
N THR A 131 4.26 -1.16 -8.86
CA THR A 131 5.56 -1.16 -9.54
C THR A 131 6.61 -0.40 -8.77
N LEU A 132 7.88 -0.70 -9.05
CA LEU A 132 9.04 -0.01 -8.51
C LEU A 132 9.32 1.26 -9.30
N PHE A 133 9.79 2.28 -8.59
CA PHE A 133 10.23 3.57 -9.13
C PHE A 133 11.34 4.11 -8.24
N ASN A 134 12.05 5.15 -8.65
CA ASN A 134 12.96 5.84 -7.73
C ASN A 134 12.17 6.68 -6.73
N PRO A 135 12.24 6.41 -5.41
CA PRO A 135 11.56 7.21 -4.41
C PRO A 135 11.91 8.70 -4.46
N ARG A 136 13.12 9.06 -4.89
CA ARG A 136 13.54 10.47 -5.07
C ARG A 136 12.67 11.25 -6.06
N ALA A 137 11.88 10.58 -6.89
CA ALA A 137 10.87 11.22 -7.74
C ALA A 137 9.73 11.88 -6.93
N LEU A 138 9.57 11.52 -5.65
CA LEU A 138 8.58 12.09 -4.74
C LEU A 138 9.07 13.36 -4.02
N LYS A 139 10.32 13.80 -4.23
CA LYS A 139 10.91 14.94 -3.50
C LYS A 139 10.07 16.22 -3.58
N ASP A 140 9.34 16.40 -4.69
CA ASP A 140 8.53 17.59 -4.96
C ASP A 140 7.06 17.41 -4.51
N CYS A 141 6.66 16.20 -4.09
CA CYS A 141 5.34 15.87 -3.56
C CYS A 141 5.23 16.24 -2.08
N LYS A 142 5.32 17.53 -1.75
CA LYS A 142 5.40 18.00 -0.34
C LYS A 142 4.15 17.75 0.49
N ARG A 143 3.02 17.46 -0.15
CA ARG A 143 1.72 17.17 0.48
C ARG A 143 1.47 15.68 0.66
N LEU A 144 2.45 14.84 0.36
CA LEU A 144 2.29 13.39 0.35
C LEU A 144 2.05 12.88 1.77
N LYS A 145 0.92 12.19 1.95
CA LYS A 145 0.47 11.60 3.20
C LYS A 145 0.51 10.08 3.16
N SER A 146 0.29 9.49 1.99
CA SER A 146 0.13 8.05 1.83
C SER A 146 0.97 7.54 0.66
N VAL A 147 1.80 6.53 0.92
CA VAL A 147 2.55 5.80 -0.10
C VAL A 147 2.31 4.31 0.09
N LYS A 148 1.69 3.68 -0.92
CA LYS A 148 1.37 2.26 -0.95
C LYS A 148 2.01 1.63 -2.17
N VAL A 149 2.90 0.67 -1.96
CA VAL A 149 3.59 -0.02 -3.04
C VAL A 149 3.33 -1.52 -2.91
N ILE A 150 2.58 -2.08 -3.86
CA ILE A 150 1.95 -3.39 -3.72
C ILE A 150 2.56 -4.39 -4.71
N ARG A 151 2.66 -5.66 -4.33
CA ARG A 151 3.07 -6.78 -5.21
C ARG A 151 4.49 -6.69 -5.79
N ILE A 152 5.45 -6.12 -5.06
CA ILE A 152 6.83 -6.01 -5.56
C ILE A 152 7.61 -7.30 -5.32
N PHE A 153 8.38 -7.72 -6.33
CA PHE A 153 9.47 -8.67 -6.16
C PHE A 153 10.80 -7.92 -6.09
N SER A 154 11.58 -8.16 -5.02
CA SER A 154 12.90 -7.55 -4.80
C SER A 154 12.88 -6.04 -4.59
N CYS A 155 12.72 -5.59 -3.34
CA CYS A 155 12.64 -4.16 -3.02
C CYS A 155 13.84 -3.61 -2.23
N GLY A 156 14.85 -4.43 -1.87
CA GLY A 156 15.92 -4.02 -0.94
C GLY A 156 16.47 -2.60 -1.14
N GLU A 157 16.98 -2.27 -2.33
CA GLU A 157 17.49 -0.93 -2.66
C GLU A 157 16.40 0.14 -2.65
N PHE A 158 15.23 -0.18 -3.21
CA PHE A 158 14.07 0.72 -3.20
C PHE A 158 13.70 1.12 -1.77
N LEU A 159 13.78 0.19 -0.82
CA LEU A 159 13.47 0.45 0.59
C LEU A 159 14.40 1.49 1.19
N TYR A 160 15.71 1.39 0.91
CA TYR A 160 16.69 2.33 1.42
C TYR A 160 16.41 3.75 0.92
N ASP A 161 16.26 3.91 -0.39
CA ASP A 161 15.96 5.21 -0.98
C ASP A 161 14.57 5.73 -0.54
N ALA A 162 13.60 4.84 -0.32
CA ALA A 162 12.25 5.20 0.07
C ALA A 162 12.22 5.77 1.47
N VAL A 163 12.80 5.07 2.45
CA VAL A 163 12.82 5.58 3.83
C VAL A 163 13.61 6.87 3.90
N ASP A 164 14.73 7.00 3.18
CA ASP A 164 15.49 8.25 3.16
C ASP A 164 14.70 9.40 2.55
N THR A 165 14.01 9.18 1.42
CA THR A 165 13.19 10.23 0.80
C THR A 165 12.00 10.62 1.67
N LEU A 166 11.26 9.62 2.16
CA LEU A 166 10.05 9.82 2.96
C LEU A 166 10.35 10.37 4.35
N SER A 167 11.57 10.18 4.88
CA SER A 167 11.94 10.69 6.21
C SER A 167 11.90 12.21 6.35
N HIS A 168 11.83 12.93 5.22
CA HIS A 168 11.74 14.39 5.17
C HIS A 168 10.29 14.90 4.98
N MET A 169 9.30 14.01 4.87
CA MET A 169 7.91 14.35 4.58
C MET A 169 7.07 14.46 5.86
N LYS A 170 6.99 15.68 6.41
CA LYS A 170 6.35 15.95 7.71
C LYS A 170 4.89 15.47 7.85
N ASP A 171 4.14 15.39 6.75
CA ASP A 171 2.73 15.01 6.76
C ASP A 171 2.48 13.54 6.38
N LEU A 172 3.53 12.70 6.36
CA LEU A 172 3.38 11.28 6.09
C LEU A 172 2.56 10.59 7.19
N GLU A 173 1.43 10.01 6.81
CA GLU A 173 0.48 9.30 7.65
C GLU A 173 0.50 7.78 7.38
N GLU A 174 0.72 7.35 6.14
CA GLU A 174 0.75 5.94 5.74
C GLU A 174 1.96 5.61 4.84
N PHE A 175 2.72 4.57 5.23
CA PHE A 175 3.76 3.99 4.39
C PHE A 175 3.66 2.46 4.38
N ASP A 176 3.14 1.91 3.28
CA ASP A 176 2.89 0.49 3.12
C ASP A 176 3.63 -0.07 1.91
N ILE A 177 4.37 -1.16 2.12
CA ILE A 177 4.97 -1.95 1.06
C ILE A 177 4.55 -3.40 1.26
N LEU A 178 3.63 -3.86 0.42
CA LEU A 178 3.13 -5.23 0.45
C LEU A 178 4.00 -6.09 -0.48
N GLN A 179 4.97 -6.77 0.12
CA GLN A 179 5.94 -7.64 -0.55
C GLN A 179 5.51 -9.12 -0.47
N TYR A 180 5.68 -9.87 -1.57
CA TYR A 180 5.44 -11.33 -1.60
C TYR A 180 6.71 -12.17 -1.47
N THR A 181 7.89 -11.56 -1.40
CA THR A 181 9.16 -12.28 -1.50
C THR A 181 9.89 -12.47 -0.19
N THR A 182 10.64 -13.56 -0.17
CA THR A 182 11.46 -14.12 0.90
C THR A 182 12.85 -13.46 1.01
N GLN A 183 13.10 -12.38 0.27
CA GLN A 183 14.45 -11.81 0.22
C GLN A 183 14.89 -11.32 1.60
N ARG A 184 16.15 -11.66 1.96
CA ARG A 184 16.81 -11.12 3.14
C ARG A 184 16.91 -9.61 3.00
N ILE A 185 16.10 -8.90 3.77
CA ILE A 185 16.25 -7.46 3.89
C ILE A 185 17.45 -7.21 4.81
N SER A 186 18.36 -6.35 4.35
CA SER A 186 19.57 -6.01 5.11
C SER A 186 19.21 -5.52 6.52
N ASN A 187 20.01 -5.95 7.50
CA ASN A 187 19.86 -5.50 8.88
C ASN A 187 19.93 -3.98 9.00
N ALA A 188 20.57 -3.25 8.10
CA ALA A 188 20.60 -1.79 8.19
C ALA A 188 19.24 -1.09 7.92
N ILE A 189 18.25 -1.76 7.32
CA ILE A 189 16.97 -1.09 7.00
C ILE A 189 16.19 -0.71 8.26
N PHE A 190 16.23 -1.53 9.32
CA PHE A 190 15.38 -1.27 10.48
C PHE A 190 15.84 0.02 11.20
N LEU A 191 17.13 0.35 11.14
CA LEU A 191 17.64 1.62 11.66
C LEU A 191 17.05 2.83 10.92
N LYS A 192 16.77 2.69 9.63
CA LYS A 192 16.07 3.71 8.85
C LYS A 192 14.60 3.78 9.27
N VAL A 193 13.95 2.64 9.50
CA VAL A 193 12.58 2.60 10.05
C VAL A 193 12.49 3.27 11.43
N VAL A 194 13.48 3.07 12.29
CA VAL A 194 13.58 3.77 13.58
C VAL A 194 13.64 5.29 13.38
N LYS A 195 14.45 5.77 12.43
CA LYS A 195 14.48 7.20 12.07
C LYS A 195 13.13 7.69 11.55
N LEU A 196 12.46 6.91 10.70
CA LEU A 196 11.14 7.24 10.18
C LEU A 196 10.13 7.40 11.33
N LEU A 197 10.05 6.42 12.24
CA LEU A 197 9.16 6.45 13.40
C LEU A 197 9.42 7.67 14.28
N ASN A 198 10.68 8.01 14.54
CA ASN A 198 11.05 9.15 15.37
C ASN A 198 10.75 10.51 14.74
N ASN A 199 10.66 10.58 13.40
CA ASN A 199 10.44 11.83 12.68
C ASN A 199 8.97 12.08 12.31
N HIS A 200 8.08 11.09 12.46
CA HIS A 200 6.68 11.16 12.00
C HIS A 200 5.71 10.77 13.11
N ASP A 201 5.27 11.76 13.87
CA ASP A 201 4.26 11.62 14.93
C ASP A 201 2.86 11.27 14.38
N LYS A 202 2.55 11.71 13.15
CA LYS A 202 1.29 11.42 12.44
C LYS A 202 1.25 10.04 11.77
N LEU A 203 2.34 9.27 11.78
CA LEU A 203 2.39 7.98 11.11
C LEU A 203 1.42 7.00 11.80
N THR A 204 0.42 6.54 11.05
CA THR A 204 -0.61 5.61 11.52
C THR A 204 -0.53 4.25 10.81
N SER A 205 0.09 4.18 9.63
CA SER A 205 0.30 2.91 8.92
C SER A 205 1.76 2.71 8.59
N LEU A 206 2.30 1.57 9.02
CA LEU A 206 3.62 1.09 8.65
C LEU A 206 3.51 -0.42 8.35
N ARG A 207 2.93 -0.75 7.20
CA ARG A 207 2.92 -2.12 6.67
C ARG A 207 4.09 -2.30 5.72
N PHE A 208 5.26 -2.10 6.30
CA PHE A 208 6.56 -2.17 5.66
C PHE A 208 7.43 -3.07 6.54
N THR A 209 8.22 -3.96 5.93
CA THR A 209 9.27 -4.80 6.53
C THR A 209 9.34 -4.84 8.06
N ASP A 210 9.10 -6.00 8.66
CA ASP A 210 9.19 -6.29 10.10
C ASP A 210 9.34 -5.07 11.04
N SER A 211 8.27 -4.28 11.21
CA SER A 211 8.28 -3.14 12.14
C SER A 211 8.64 -3.57 13.58
N SER A 212 8.52 -4.87 13.88
CA SER A 212 8.92 -5.45 15.17
C SER A 212 10.43 -5.39 15.45
N ARG A 213 11.27 -5.42 14.40
CA ARG A 213 12.72 -5.23 14.56
C ARG A 213 13.06 -3.80 14.98
N ALA A 214 12.41 -2.82 14.37
CA ALA A 214 12.58 -1.42 14.75
C ALA A 214 12.11 -1.19 16.19
N ALA A 215 10.97 -1.78 16.56
CA ALA A 215 10.46 -1.74 17.93
C ALA A 215 11.46 -2.30 18.94
N HIS A 216 11.97 -3.50 18.70
CA HIS A 216 12.96 -4.13 19.57
C HIS A 216 14.24 -3.29 19.71
N HIS A 217 14.73 -2.72 18.61
CA HIS A 217 15.89 -1.85 18.65
C HIS A 217 15.65 -0.56 19.45
N ILE A 218 14.47 0.05 19.34
CA ILE A 218 14.09 1.24 20.13
C ILE A 218 14.04 0.88 21.62
N MET A 219 13.42 -0.26 21.97
CA MET A 219 13.33 -0.71 23.36
C MET A 219 14.71 -0.99 23.96
N ALA A 220 15.56 -1.73 23.25
CA ALA A 220 16.89 -2.13 23.74
C ALA A 220 17.84 -0.94 23.96
N ASN A 221 17.68 0.15 23.20
CA ASN A 221 18.54 1.34 23.30
C ASN A 221 17.94 2.47 24.14
N ASN A 222 16.77 2.28 24.76
CA ASN A 222 16.15 3.32 25.55
C ASN A 222 16.65 3.31 27.00
N ILE A 223 17.71 4.08 27.23
CA ILE A 223 18.39 4.20 28.54
C ILE A 223 17.54 4.95 29.58
N ARG A 224 16.52 5.73 29.15
CA ARG A 224 15.78 6.66 30.02
C ARG A 224 14.50 6.09 30.63
N GLY A 225 14.19 4.80 30.40
CA GLY A 225 13.05 4.10 31.03
C GLY A 225 11.64 4.56 30.61
N ARG A 226 11.49 5.66 29.86
CA ARG A 226 10.21 6.06 29.24
C ARG A 226 10.19 5.66 27.79
N HIS A 227 9.39 4.65 27.46
CA HIS A 227 9.22 4.17 26.09
C HIS A 227 8.27 5.08 25.31
N PRO A 228 8.63 5.50 24.08
CA PRO A 228 7.71 6.23 23.22
C PRO A 228 6.50 5.35 22.89
N ARG A 229 5.32 5.94 22.80
CA ARG A 229 4.12 5.25 22.30
C ARG A 229 3.78 5.85 20.94
N TYR A 230 3.95 5.07 19.89
CA TYR A 230 3.65 5.54 18.54
C TYR A 230 2.17 5.32 18.22
N GLY A 231 1.59 6.24 17.46
CA GLY A 231 0.18 6.19 17.02
C GLY A 231 -0.11 5.19 15.90
N LEU A 232 0.72 4.16 15.73
CA LEU A 232 0.54 3.16 14.68
C LEU A 232 -0.74 2.35 14.91
N ARG A 233 -1.56 2.29 13.86
CA ARG A 233 -2.82 1.52 13.77
C ARG A 233 -2.69 0.32 12.84
N LYS A 234 -1.81 0.38 11.84
CA LYS A 234 -1.60 -0.74 10.89
C LYS A 234 -0.13 -1.13 10.86
N CYS A 235 0.16 -2.38 11.17
CA CYS A 235 1.54 -2.89 11.27
C CYS A 235 1.72 -4.23 10.55
N SER A 236 2.96 -4.49 10.13
CA SER A 236 3.41 -5.81 9.70
C SER A 236 4.62 -6.24 10.54
N TRP A 237 4.48 -7.37 11.24
CA TRP A 237 5.46 -8.06 12.09
C TRP A 237 5.81 -9.41 11.44
N THR A 238 6.41 -9.32 10.27
CA THR A 238 6.75 -10.47 9.43
C THR A 238 8.26 -10.54 9.26
N ILE A 239 8.86 -11.72 9.42
CA ILE A 239 10.30 -11.88 9.15
C ILE A 239 10.47 -12.23 7.67
N GLY A 240 11.41 -11.59 6.99
CA GLY A 240 11.85 -12.02 5.66
C GLY A 240 12.32 -13.47 5.72
N ILE A 241 11.72 -14.34 4.90
CA ILE A 241 11.95 -15.79 4.91
C ILE A 241 13.35 -16.11 4.34
N GLY A 242 14.42 -15.87 5.11
CA GLY A 242 15.76 -16.33 4.77
C GLY A 242 15.95 -17.81 5.09
N SER A 243 17.07 -18.42 4.68
CA SER A 243 17.47 -19.72 5.22
C SER A 243 17.68 -19.58 6.73
N PHE A 244 16.87 -20.29 7.50
CA PHE A 244 16.92 -20.31 8.95
C PHE A 244 17.76 -21.52 9.37
N GLU A 245 19.06 -21.31 9.55
CA GLU A 245 19.98 -22.35 10.03
C GLU A 245 19.72 -22.71 11.51
N ASP A 246 19.15 -21.78 12.29
CA ASP A 246 18.70 -22.01 13.67
C ASP A 246 17.29 -21.44 13.90
N ILE A 247 16.29 -22.32 13.85
CA ILE A 247 14.87 -21.98 14.07
C ILE A 247 14.61 -21.61 15.54
N THR A 248 15.33 -22.19 16.49
CA THR A 248 15.07 -21.98 17.92
C THR A 248 15.51 -20.59 18.35
N ALA A 249 16.74 -20.18 17.99
CA ALA A 249 17.21 -18.82 18.24
C ALA A 249 16.33 -17.77 17.55
N LEU A 250 15.84 -18.09 16.35
CA LEU A 250 14.90 -17.22 15.64
C LEU A 250 13.59 -17.04 16.40
N LYS A 251 12.98 -18.13 16.91
CA LYS A 251 11.72 -18.09 17.68
C LYS A 251 11.86 -17.18 18.90
N LEU A 252 12.93 -17.35 19.68
CA LEU A 252 13.21 -16.53 20.87
C LEU A 252 13.41 -15.06 20.52
N SER A 253 14.26 -14.77 19.54
CA SER A 253 14.50 -13.39 19.09
C SER A 253 13.22 -12.74 18.56
N PHE A 254 12.40 -13.49 17.82
CA PHE A 254 11.14 -12.98 17.30
C PHE A 254 10.14 -12.68 18.41
N LEU A 255 10.01 -13.57 19.40
CA LEU A 255 9.14 -13.35 20.54
C LEU A 255 9.48 -12.04 21.25
N GLN A 256 10.76 -11.78 21.53
CA GLN A 256 11.22 -10.53 22.14
C GLN A 256 10.85 -9.28 21.30
N ARG A 257 10.83 -9.41 19.97
CA ARG A 257 10.36 -8.34 19.09
C ARG A 257 8.86 -8.12 19.20
N ILE A 258 8.06 -9.18 19.30
CA ILE A 258 6.62 -9.06 19.53
C ILE A 258 6.34 -8.35 20.85
N VAL A 259 7.01 -8.74 21.94
CA VAL A 259 6.91 -8.05 23.25
C VAL A 259 7.21 -6.55 23.09
N SER A 260 8.32 -6.23 22.44
CA SER A 260 8.73 -4.84 22.19
C SER A 260 7.70 -4.07 21.37
N SER A 261 7.09 -4.72 20.37
CA SER A 261 6.12 -4.11 19.45
C SER A 261 4.80 -3.81 20.12
N VAL A 262 4.28 -4.75 20.90
CA VAL A 262 3.04 -4.58 21.67
C VAL A 262 3.16 -3.39 22.63
N LEU A 263 4.32 -3.23 23.28
CA LEU A 263 4.59 -2.12 24.19
C LEU A 263 4.70 -0.76 23.48
N LEU A 264 5.35 -0.71 22.31
CA LEU A 264 5.57 0.52 21.56
C LEU A 264 4.37 0.93 20.68
N PHE A 265 3.58 -0.04 20.23
CA PHE A 265 2.47 0.13 19.30
C PHE A 265 1.14 -0.38 19.92
N PRO A 266 0.69 0.18 21.07
CA PRO A 266 -0.50 -0.33 21.75
C PRO A 266 -1.81 -0.07 21.00
N PHE A 267 -1.81 0.82 20.00
CA PHE A 267 -2.99 1.24 19.25
C PHE A 267 -3.23 0.48 17.95
N VAL A 268 -2.53 -0.64 17.73
CA VAL A 268 -2.65 -1.43 16.50
C VAL A 268 -4.08 -1.98 16.36
N GLU A 269 -4.69 -1.68 15.23
CA GLU A 269 -6.02 -2.12 14.79
C GLU A 269 -5.95 -3.20 13.71
N GLU A 270 -4.95 -3.12 12.81
CA GLU A 270 -4.70 -4.08 11.76
C GLU A 270 -3.28 -4.63 11.87
N LEU A 271 -3.17 -5.93 12.15
CA LEU A 271 -1.88 -6.60 12.27
C LEU A 271 -1.72 -7.70 11.24
N GLU A 272 -0.58 -7.66 10.55
CA GLU A 272 -0.04 -8.77 9.80
C GLU A 272 1.14 -9.39 10.55
N ILE A 273 1.12 -10.68 10.87
CA ILE A 273 2.15 -11.33 11.69
C ILE A 273 2.58 -12.69 11.13
N LEU A 274 3.88 -12.97 11.17
CA LEU A 274 4.41 -14.31 10.99
C LEU A 274 4.41 -15.04 12.34
N VAL A 275 3.68 -16.14 12.48
CA VAL A 275 3.60 -16.89 13.74
C VAL A 275 4.72 -17.94 13.78
N LEU A 276 5.66 -17.76 14.71
CA LEU A 276 6.78 -18.68 14.94
C LEU A 276 6.71 -19.44 16.27
N SER A 277 6.00 -18.89 17.27
CA SER A 277 5.76 -19.50 18.59
C SER A 277 4.36 -19.15 19.07
N ASP A 278 3.75 -20.05 19.84
CA ASP A 278 2.41 -19.90 20.40
C ASP A 278 2.39 -18.82 21.50
N ASP A 279 3.54 -18.61 22.14
CA ASP A 279 3.74 -17.53 23.10
C ASP A 279 3.42 -16.14 22.51
N CYS A 280 3.50 -15.99 21.18
CA CYS A 280 3.11 -14.74 20.52
C CYS A 280 1.66 -14.36 20.88
N PHE A 281 0.76 -15.34 20.98
CA PHE A 281 -0.66 -15.11 21.24
C PHE A 281 -0.90 -14.48 22.60
N GLU A 282 -0.13 -14.85 23.63
CA GLU A 282 -0.24 -14.24 24.96
C GLU A 282 0.01 -12.73 24.90
N TYR A 283 0.99 -12.28 24.11
CA TYR A 283 1.28 -10.86 23.95
C TYR A 283 0.27 -10.15 23.03
N LEU A 284 -0.31 -10.84 22.05
CA LEU A 284 -1.34 -10.25 21.20
C LEU A 284 -2.62 -9.90 21.96
N LYS A 285 -2.91 -10.58 23.10
CA LYS A 285 -4.05 -10.23 23.98
C LYS A 285 -3.96 -8.81 24.54
N GLU A 286 -2.76 -8.22 24.58
CA GLU A 286 -2.55 -6.85 25.05
C GLU A 286 -2.94 -5.78 24.02
N LEU A 287 -3.13 -6.16 22.75
CA LEU A 287 -3.56 -5.25 21.69
C LEU A 287 -5.08 -5.03 21.74
N LYS A 288 -5.55 -4.21 22.68
CA LYS A 288 -6.99 -3.95 22.94
C LYS A 288 -7.75 -3.28 21.79
N HIS A 289 -7.05 -2.84 20.75
CA HIS A 289 -7.65 -2.20 19.58
C HIS A 289 -7.68 -3.10 18.33
N LEU A 290 -7.15 -4.33 18.42
CA LEU A 290 -6.96 -5.22 17.27
C LEU A 290 -8.28 -5.70 16.66
N ARG A 291 -8.61 -5.23 15.46
CA ARG A 291 -9.85 -5.56 14.72
C ARG A 291 -9.61 -6.46 13.52
N SER A 292 -8.40 -6.45 12.96
CA SER A 292 -8.01 -7.28 11.82
C SER A 292 -6.68 -7.97 12.11
N LEU A 293 -6.69 -9.29 12.04
CA LEU A 293 -5.51 -10.11 12.28
C LEU A 293 -5.27 -11.03 11.08
N LYS A 294 -4.12 -10.85 10.44
CA LYS A 294 -3.63 -11.71 9.37
C LYS A 294 -2.40 -12.47 9.83
N MET A 295 -2.50 -13.79 9.90
CA MET A 295 -1.44 -14.66 10.40
C MET A 295 -0.87 -15.54 9.29
N TYR A 296 0.45 -15.60 9.24
CA TYR A 296 1.19 -16.54 8.40
C TYR A 296 1.83 -17.60 9.27
N PHE A 297 1.52 -18.87 9.01
CA PHE A 297 2.14 -20.01 9.67
C PHE A 297 3.15 -20.63 8.72
N ASN A 298 4.44 -20.57 9.08
CA ASN A 298 5.53 -21.12 8.28
C ASN A 298 5.48 -22.66 8.23
N ARG A 299 6.02 -23.28 7.18
CA ARG A 299 6.22 -24.74 7.05
C ARG A 299 6.99 -25.34 8.23
N HIS A 300 7.90 -24.56 8.80
CA HIS A 300 8.72 -24.93 9.95
C HIS A 300 8.06 -24.72 11.31
N SER A 301 6.83 -24.20 11.34
CA SER A 301 6.06 -24.19 12.59
C SER A 301 5.74 -25.63 12.95
N THR A 302 6.21 -26.09 14.11
CA THR A 302 5.85 -27.38 14.71
C THR A 302 4.43 -27.36 15.27
N TYR A 303 3.75 -26.22 15.17
CA TYR A 303 2.45 -25.93 15.74
C TYR A 303 1.31 -26.72 15.07
N GLN A 304 0.40 -27.23 15.89
CA GLN A 304 -0.93 -27.63 15.49
C GLN A 304 -1.87 -26.48 15.84
N LEU A 305 -2.59 -25.98 14.84
CA LEU A 305 -3.34 -24.75 14.95
C LEU A 305 -4.56 -24.92 15.87
N ASP A 306 -4.40 -24.56 17.15
CA ASP A 306 -5.49 -24.40 18.11
C ASP A 306 -6.01 -22.96 18.02
N PHE A 307 -7.33 -22.79 17.96
CA PHE A 307 -7.99 -21.49 17.90
C PHE A 307 -8.43 -20.98 19.27
N SER A 308 -8.18 -21.72 20.35
CA SER A 308 -8.50 -21.31 21.72
C SER A 308 -7.93 -19.93 22.08
N PHE A 309 -6.79 -19.53 21.50
CA PHE A 309 -6.21 -18.18 21.69
C PHE A 309 -7.13 -17.05 21.24
N LEU A 310 -8.05 -17.30 20.30
CA LEU A 310 -9.04 -16.31 19.87
C LEU A 310 -9.97 -15.92 21.01
N SER A 311 -10.17 -16.74 22.03
CA SER A 311 -10.95 -16.32 23.21
C SER A 311 -10.32 -15.11 23.92
N GLY A 312 -8.98 -15.00 23.90
CA GLY A 312 -8.25 -13.91 24.55
C GLY A 312 -8.09 -12.64 23.69
N ILE A 313 -8.20 -12.76 22.37
CA ILE A 313 -8.02 -11.63 21.42
C ILE A 313 -9.37 -11.21 20.80
N GLY A 314 -10.31 -12.15 20.69
CA GLY A 314 -11.41 -12.15 19.74
C GLY A 314 -12.55 -11.20 20.05
N GLY A 315 -12.67 -10.71 21.29
CA GLY A 315 -13.79 -9.83 21.69
C GLY A 315 -13.94 -8.57 20.83
N GLN A 316 -12.86 -8.07 20.23
CA GLN A 316 -12.89 -6.93 19.31
C GLN A 316 -12.52 -7.27 17.85
N LEU A 317 -12.18 -8.53 17.57
CA LEU A 317 -11.70 -8.96 16.25
C LEU A 317 -12.88 -9.08 15.29
N ARG A 318 -12.79 -8.40 14.14
CA ARG A 318 -13.80 -8.42 13.07
C ARG A 318 -13.36 -9.23 11.86
N HIS A 319 -12.06 -9.29 11.62
CA HIS A 319 -11.47 -9.97 10.49
C HIS A 319 -10.30 -10.84 10.94
N LEU A 320 -10.37 -12.12 10.57
CA LEU A 320 -9.31 -13.08 10.78
C LEU A 320 -8.94 -13.70 9.42
N CYS A 321 -7.67 -13.64 9.08
CA CYS A 321 -7.14 -14.29 7.89
C CYS A 321 -5.96 -15.17 8.31
N ILE A 322 -6.07 -16.48 8.05
CA ILE A 322 -5.01 -17.43 8.34
C ILE A 322 -4.47 -17.98 7.03
N ILE A 323 -3.16 -17.86 6.88
CA ILE A 323 -2.41 -18.41 5.76
C ILE A 323 -1.47 -19.46 6.34
N SER A 324 -1.81 -20.72 6.16
CA SER A 324 -1.02 -21.85 6.64
C SER A 324 -0.46 -22.64 5.45
N PHE A 325 0.80 -23.08 5.57
CA PHE A 325 1.37 -24.07 4.65
C PHE A 325 0.99 -25.52 5.02
N LYS A 326 0.36 -25.72 6.18
CA LYS A 326 -0.21 -27.00 6.63
C LYS A 326 -1.73 -26.95 6.54
N GLU A 327 -2.37 -28.09 6.35
CA GLU A 327 -3.83 -28.21 6.40
C GLU A 327 -4.35 -27.73 7.76
N ILE A 328 -5.41 -26.91 7.74
CA ILE A 328 -6.11 -26.47 8.94
C ILE A 328 -7.31 -27.40 9.09
N PRO A 329 -7.36 -28.22 10.15
CA PRO A 329 -8.45 -29.16 10.30
C PRO A 329 -9.75 -28.38 10.59
N VAL A 330 -10.84 -28.77 9.91
CA VAL A 330 -12.11 -28.01 9.90
C VAL A 330 -12.71 -27.87 11.30
N ASN A 331 -12.52 -28.88 12.15
CA ASN A 331 -12.96 -28.89 13.55
C ASN A 331 -12.23 -27.89 14.45
N ALA A 332 -11.14 -27.28 13.99
CA ALA A 332 -10.47 -26.22 14.73
C ALA A 332 -11.18 -24.86 14.53
N ILE A 333 -12.03 -24.72 13.51
CA ILE A 333 -12.71 -23.47 13.15
C ILE A 333 -14.09 -23.33 13.82
N SER A 334 -14.63 -24.42 14.38
CA SER A 334 -16.00 -24.53 14.91
C SER A 334 -16.17 -24.00 16.33
#